data_AF-A0A661N4W1-F1
#
_entry.id   AF-A0A661N4W1-F1
#
_cell.length_a   1.000
_cell.length_b   1.000
_cell.length_c   1.000
_cell.angle_alpha   90.00
_cell.angle_beta   90.00
_cell.angle_gamma   90.00
#
_symmetry.space_group_name_H-M   'P 1'
#
loop_
_entity.id
_entity.type
_entity.pdbx_description
1 polymer ?
#
loop_
_entity_poly.entity_id
_entity_poly.type
_entity_poly.pdbx_seq_one_letter_code
_entity_poly.pdbx_strand_id
1 'polypeptide(L)'
;MKLDLYIRNLQTGDREQKVFESEQEALEYLKNRPKFAEVLGVASDDVPPELNDQLRAATRPLDEEEKLLDRQRTAALEDEARKRAQKEQKRAVEEAAKHRDEIANADPNRPLEIRYRFNEGLSVADPVDTRTITDEARAAMMAWIEERNSWVASRGNVVGEAKVSVYPGPLPDRVTERVDVGTFIPVTAPKKDS
;
A
#
# COMPACT_ATOMS: atom_id res chain seq x y z
N MET A 1 -34.27 15.91 13.98
CA MET A 1 -32.81 15.84 13.76
C MET A 1 -32.53 16.20 12.31
N LYS A 2 -31.42 16.90 12.02
CA LYS A 2 -31.00 17.13 10.63
C LYS A 2 -30.38 15.85 10.06
N LEU A 3 -30.63 15.58 8.80
CA LEU A 3 -30.13 14.39 8.11
C LEU A 3 -29.46 14.78 6.81
N ASP A 4 -28.32 14.17 6.55
CA ASP A 4 -27.61 14.34 5.30
C ASP A 4 -27.61 13.03 4.53
N LEU A 5 -27.97 13.08 3.25
CA LEU A 5 -27.93 11.92 2.35
C LEU A 5 -26.88 12.13 1.27
N TYR A 6 -26.09 11.09 1.00
CA TYR A 6 -25.24 11.05 -0.19
C TYR A 6 -26.05 10.58 -1.40
N ILE A 7 -26.11 11.43 -2.42
CA ILE A 7 -26.87 11.20 -3.64
C ILE A 7 -25.92 11.20 -4.82
N ARG A 8 -26.11 10.24 -5.72
CA ARG A 8 -25.40 10.13 -7.00
C ARG A 8 -26.36 10.37 -8.14
N ASN A 9 -26.00 11.28 -9.04
CA ASN A 9 -26.69 11.40 -10.33
C ASN A 9 -26.24 10.27 -11.26
N LEU A 10 -27.16 9.40 -11.69
CA LEU A 10 -26.86 8.26 -12.57
C LEU A 10 -26.51 8.69 -14.01
N GLN A 11 -26.96 9.87 -14.45
CA GLN A 11 -26.63 10.40 -15.78
C GLN A 11 -25.21 10.94 -15.85
N THR A 12 -24.79 11.74 -14.85
CA THR A 12 -23.47 12.41 -14.86
C THR A 12 -22.43 11.68 -14.03
N GLY A 13 -22.85 10.94 -13.00
CA GLY A 13 -21.98 10.29 -12.01
C GLY A 13 -21.61 11.21 -10.85
N ASP A 14 -22.07 12.46 -10.86
CA ASP A 14 -21.75 13.44 -9.82
C ASP A 14 -22.37 13.02 -8.49
N ARG A 15 -21.62 13.30 -7.40
CA ARG A 15 -22.05 13.01 -6.03
C ARG A 15 -22.32 14.32 -5.32
N GLU A 16 -23.46 14.41 -4.67
CA GLU A 16 -23.86 15.54 -3.85
C GLU A 16 -24.31 15.07 -2.46
N GLN A 17 -24.13 15.94 -1.48
CA GLN A 17 -24.69 15.77 -0.14
C GLN A 17 -25.93 16.65 -0.05
N LYS A 18 -27.08 16.04 0.26
CA LYS A 18 -28.34 16.75 0.42
C LYS A 18 -28.74 16.77 1.89
N VAL A 19 -28.87 17.98 2.42
CA VAL A 19 -29.24 18.25 3.81
C VAL A 19 -30.76 18.36 3.92
N PHE A 20 -31.32 17.70 4.91
CA PHE A 20 -32.74 17.72 5.27
C PHE A 20 -32.88 18.21 6.71
N GLU A 21 -33.86 19.05 6.98
CA GLU A 21 -34.05 19.66 8.30
C GLU A 21 -34.74 18.69 9.28
N SER A 22 -35.37 17.63 8.74
CA SER A 22 -36.07 16.62 9.53
C SER A 22 -36.07 15.23 8.89
N GLU A 23 -36.32 14.22 9.72
CA GLU A 23 -36.50 12.82 9.31
C GLU A 23 -37.68 12.65 8.34
N GLN A 24 -38.79 13.34 8.60
CA GLN A 24 -39.97 13.31 7.72
C GLN A 24 -39.67 13.85 6.33
N GLU A 25 -38.89 14.94 6.24
CA GLU A 25 -38.50 15.52 4.96
C GLU A 25 -37.62 14.58 4.15
N ALA A 26 -36.63 13.94 4.80
CA ALA A 26 -35.79 12.93 4.17
C ALA A 26 -36.62 11.72 3.70
N LEU A 27 -37.52 11.20 4.52
CA LEU A 27 -38.39 10.08 4.16
C LEU A 27 -39.31 10.40 2.97
N GLU A 28 -39.84 11.63 2.91
CA GLU A 28 -40.68 12.06 1.79
C GLU A 28 -39.88 12.17 0.49
N TYR A 29 -38.65 12.68 0.59
CA TYR A 29 -37.72 12.72 -0.55
C TYR A 29 -37.37 11.31 -1.05
N LEU A 30 -37.11 10.36 -0.14
CA LEU A 30 -36.75 8.98 -0.48
C LEU A 30 -37.86 8.23 -1.22
N LYS A 31 -39.11 8.46 -0.82
CA LYS A 31 -40.30 7.90 -1.50
C LYS A 31 -40.49 8.51 -2.89
N ASN A 32 -40.29 9.82 -3.01
CA ASN A 32 -40.45 10.58 -4.24
C ASN A 32 -39.11 10.86 -4.94
N ARG A 33 -38.13 9.96 -4.76
CA ARG A 33 -36.75 10.10 -5.26
C ARG A 33 -36.78 10.51 -6.74
N PRO A 34 -36.18 11.67 -7.10
CA PRO A 34 -36.10 12.11 -8.48
C PRO A 34 -35.52 11.03 -9.38
N LYS A 35 -35.98 11.01 -10.63
CA LYS A 35 -35.43 10.08 -11.62
C LYS A 35 -33.93 10.34 -11.78
N PHE A 36 -33.17 9.25 -11.88
CA PHE A 36 -31.72 9.22 -11.99
C PHE A 36 -30.94 9.70 -10.76
N ALA A 37 -31.58 9.91 -9.61
CA ALA A 37 -30.89 10.25 -8.37
C ALA A 37 -30.79 9.00 -7.48
N GLU A 38 -29.64 8.35 -7.35
CA GLU A 38 -29.46 7.20 -6.48
C GLU A 38 -28.98 7.63 -5.09
N VAL A 39 -29.56 7.08 -4.04
CA VAL A 39 -29.15 7.34 -2.65
C VAL A 39 -28.14 6.29 -2.22
N LEU A 40 -26.90 6.72 -1.94
CA LEU A 40 -25.79 5.85 -1.56
C LEU A 40 -25.81 5.52 -0.06
N GLY A 41 -26.35 6.42 0.76
CA GLY A 41 -26.44 6.24 2.20
C GLY A 41 -26.62 7.55 2.96
N VAL A 42 -26.67 7.42 4.28
CA VAL A 42 -26.73 8.55 5.22
C VAL A 42 -25.31 9.03 5.51
N ALA A 43 -25.10 10.33 5.45
CA ALA A 43 -23.81 11.00 5.67
C ALA A 43 -23.64 11.53 7.11
N SER A 44 -24.71 11.53 7.91
CA SER A 44 -24.68 11.99 9.29
C SER A 44 -24.21 10.88 10.24
N ASP A 45 -23.25 11.18 11.12
CA ASP A 45 -22.64 10.20 12.04
C ASP A 45 -23.56 9.79 13.21
N ASP A 46 -24.54 10.63 13.57
CA ASP A 46 -25.38 10.46 14.76
C ASP A 46 -26.72 9.74 14.51
N VAL A 47 -26.86 9.04 13.37
CA VAL A 47 -28.13 8.38 13.00
C VAL A 47 -28.26 7.01 13.67
N PRO A 48 -29.32 6.78 14.49
CA PRO A 48 -29.58 5.47 15.06
C PRO A 48 -29.73 4.39 13.98
N PRO A 49 -29.25 3.16 14.19
CA PRO A 49 -29.37 2.06 13.23
C PRO A 49 -30.80 1.83 12.74
N GLU A 50 -31.78 1.95 13.64
CA GLU A 50 -33.20 1.76 13.32
C GLU A 50 -33.72 2.82 12.35
N LEU A 51 -33.26 4.07 12.48
CA LEU A 51 -33.62 5.16 11.58
C LEU A 51 -32.95 4.96 10.20
N ASN A 52 -31.70 4.51 10.17
CA ASN A 52 -31.02 4.18 8.92
C ASN A 52 -31.74 3.05 8.16
N ASP A 53 -32.21 2.01 8.85
CA ASP A 53 -32.99 0.93 8.24
C ASP A 53 -34.34 1.43 7.70
N GLN A 54 -35.01 2.34 8.43
CA GLN A 54 -36.24 2.99 7.95
C GLN A 54 -36.00 3.83 6.69
N LEU A 55 -34.92 4.61 6.64
CA LEU A 55 -34.55 5.41 5.48
C LEU A 55 -34.24 4.50 4.27
N ARG A 56 -33.47 3.43 4.47
CA ARG A 56 -33.20 2.43 3.42
C ARG A 56 -34.50 1.80 2.89
N ALA A 57 -35.40 1.40 3.78
CA ALA A 57 -36.68 0.80 3.39
C ALA A 57 -37.61 1.78 2.66
N ALA A 58 -37.55 3.08 2.98
CA ALA A 58 -38.35 4.11 2.33
C ALA A 58 -37.84 4.52 0.93
N THR A 59 -36.64 4.09 0.55
CA THR A 59 -36.01 4.48 -0.71
C THR A 59 -36.72 3.84 -1.90
N ARG A 60 -37.24 4.66 -2.81
CA ARG A 60 -37.80 4.19 -4.09
C ARG A 60 -36.74 3.38 -4.85
N PRO A 61 -37.01 2.13 -5.23
CA PRO A 61 -36.05 1.33 -6.00
C PRO A 61 -35.73 1.99 -7.34
N LEU A 62 -34.57 1.64 -7.91
CA LEU A 62 -34.23 2.03 -9.28
C LEU A 62 -35.24 1.40 -10.26
N ASP A 63 -35.72 2.18 -11.22
CA ASP A 63 -36.46 1.67 -12.36
C ASP A 63 -35.52 0.96 -13.38
N GLU A 64 -36.08 0.31 -14.40
CA GLU A 64 -35.28 -0.45 -15.36
C GLU A 64 -34.31 0.41 -16.17
N GLU A 65 -34.66 1.67 -16.43
CA GLU A 65 -33.79 2.61 -17.14
C GLU A 65 -32.62 3.05 -16.25
N GLU A 66 -32.91 3.37 -14.99
CA GLU A 66 -31.91 3.68 -13.96
C GLU A 66 -30.96 2.51 -13.71
N LYS A 67 -31.48 1.28 -13.61
CA LYS A 67 -30.67 0.06 -13.47
C LYS A 67 -29.79 -0.20 -14.69
N LEU A 68 -30.25 0.15 -15.89
CA LEU A 68 -29.45 0.00 -17.11
C LEU A 68 -28.27 0.97 -17.10
N LEU A 69 -28.52 2.25 -16.77
CA LEU A 69 -27.48 3.27 -16.68
C LEU A 69 -26.44 2.94 -15.60
N ASP A 70 -26.89 2.48 -14.43
CA ASP A 70 -26.00 2.07 -13.36
C ASP A 70 -25.11 0.89 -13.77
N ARG A 71 -25.68 -0.16 -14.40
CA ARG A 71 -24.91 -1.29 -14.93
C ARG A 71 -23.90 -0.87 -15.99
N GLN A 72 -24.29 0.02 -16.91
CA GLN A 72 -23.39 0.51 -17.96
C GLN A 72 -22.19 1.27 -17.37
N ARG A 73 -22.45 2.15 -16.38
CA ARG A 73 -21.37 2.88 -15.70
C ARG A 73 -20.47 1.97 -14.90
N THR A 74 -21.05 1.06 -14.14
CA THR A 74 -20.28 0.08 -13.34
C THR A 74 -19.40 -0.76 -14.25
N ALA A 75 -19.93 -1.29 -15.36
CA ALA A 75 -19.14 -2.03 -16.34
C ALA A 75 -18.03 -1.19 -16.99
N ALA A 76 -18.27 0.09 -17.28
CA ALA A 76 -17.26 0.98 -17.83
C ALA A 76 -16.10 1.24 -16.83
N LEU A 77 -16.43 1.46 -15.56
CA LEU A 77 -15.44 1.63 -14.49
C LEU A 77 -14.62 0.36 -14.27
N GLU A 78 -15.26 -0.81 -14.28
CA GLU A 78 -14.58 -2.11 -14.17
C GLU A 78 -13.65 -2.39 -15.35
N ASP A 79 -14.08 -2.09 -16.58
CA ASP A 79 -13.24 -2.24 -17.77
C ASP A 79 -12.02 -1.31 -17.73
N GLU A 80 -12.20 -0.07 -17.29
CA GLU A 80 -11.10 0.87 -17.12
C GLU A 80 -10.11 0.40 -16.03
N ALA A 81 -10.63 -0.03 -14.87
CA ALA A 81 -9.81 -0.58 -13.79
C ALA A 81 -9.02 -1.81 -14.26
N ARG A 82 -9.66 -2.72 -15.01
CA ARG A 82 -9.01 -3.88 -15.61
C ARG A 82 -7.91 -3.49 -16.59
N LYS A 83 -8.14 -2.51 -17.46
CA LYS A 83 -7.12 -2.02 -18.41
C LYS A 83 -5.93 -1.39 -17.69
N ARG A 84 -6.16 -0.63 -16.62
CA ARG A 84 -5.10 -0.06 -15.78
C ARG A 84 -4.28 -1.17 -15.11
N ALA A 85 -4.95 -2.15 -14.50
CA ALA A 85 -4.30 -3.28 -13.86
C ALA A 85 -3.47 -4.12 -14.85
N GLN A 86 -4.00 -4.39 -16.06
CA GLN A 86 -3.26 -5.09 -17.11
C GLN A 86 -2.02 -4.31 -17.58
N LYS A 87 -2.14 -2.98 -17.73
CA LYS A 87 -1.02 -2.12 -18.12
C LYS A 87 0.07 -2.09 -17.04
N GLU A 88 -0.33 -2.02 -15.77
CA GLU A 88 0.58 -2.08 -14.64
C GLU A 88 1.27 -3.44 -14.54
N GLN A 89 0.53 -4.53 -14.67
CA GLN A 89 1.09 -5.88 -14.69
C GLN A 89 2.09 -6.05 -15.84
N LYS A 90 1.76 -5.57 -17.05
CA LYS A 90 2.68 -5.63 -18.19
C LYS A 90 3.95 -4.83 -17.93
N ARG A 91 3.85 -3.62 -17.36
CA ARG A 91 5.01 -2.81 -16.97
C ARG A 91 5.87 -3.50 -15.93
N ALA A 92 5.26 -4.07 -14.89
CA ALA A 92 5.98 -4.80 -13.85
C ALA A 92 6.74 -6.01 -14.41
N VAL A 93 6.14 -6.75 -15.36
CA VAL A 93 6.81 -7.87 -16.04
C VAL A 93 7.98 -7.39 -16.91
N GLU A 94 7.79 -6.31 -17.67
CA GLU A 94 8.85 -5.72 -18.50
C GLU A 94 10.01 -5.17 -17.66
N GLU A 95 9.71 -4.49 -16.56
CA GLU A 95 10.70 -3.98 -15.59
C GLU A 95 11.44 -5.12 -14.90
N ALA A 96 10.73 -6.18 -14.48
CA ALA A 96 11.37 -7.36 -13.90
C ALA A 96 12.24 -8.13 -14.91
N ALA A 97 11.87 -8.15 -16.20
CA ALA A 97 12.71 -8.73 -17.25
C ALA A 97 13.99 -7.90 -17.45
N LYS A 98 13.86 -6.56 -17.57
CA LYS A 98 15.02 -5.66 -17.69
C LYS A 98 15.95 -5.77 -16.50
N HIS A 99 15.42 -5.77 -15.28
CA HIS A 99 16.21 -5.92 -14.06
C HIS A 99 17.00 -7.24 -14.05
N ARG A 100 16.38 -8.33 -14.49
CA ARG A 100 17.08 -9.63 -14.65
C ARG A 100 18.20 -9.57 -15.66
N ASP A 101 17.97 -8.96 -16.82
CA ASP A 101 18.98 -8.81 -17.86
C ASP A 101 20.13 -7.90 -17.41
N GLU A 102 19.82 -6.81 -16.71
CA GLU A 102 20.80 -5.89 -16.12
C GLU A 102 21.70 -6.60 -15.11
N ILE A 103 21.10 -7.34 -14.16
CA ILE A 103 21.85 -8.11 -13.14
C ILE A 103 22.71 -9.21 -13.78
N ALA A 104 22.20 -9.90 -14.81
CA ALA A 104 22.93 -10.96 -15.50
C ALA A 104 24.18 -10.46 -16.24
N ASN A 105 24.14 -9.22 -16.76
CA ASN A 105 25.24 -8.62 -17.52
C ASN A 105 26.11 -7.67 -16.69
N ALA A 106 25.76 -7.41 -15.43
CA ALA A 106 26.50 -6.49 -14.58
C ALA A 106 27.79 -7.11 -14.01
N ASP A 107 28.76 -6.26 -13.65
CA ASP A 107 30.02 -6.66 -13.04
C ASP A 107 29.79 -7.55 -11.81
N PRO A 108 30.39 -8.76 -11.73
CA PRO A 108 30.30 -9.63 -10.55
C PRO A 108 30.77 -8.98 -9.24
N ASN A 109 31.71 -8.02 -9.31
CA ASN A 109 32.26 -7.29 -8.17
C ASN A 109 31.47 -6.03 -7.79
N ARG A 110 30.37 -5.73 -8.49
CA ARG A 110 29.46 -4.65 -8.10
C ARG A 110 28.95 -4.85 -6.66
N PRO A 111 28.50 -3.79 -5.98
CA PRO A 111 27.90 -3.93 -4.65
C PRO A 111 26.78 -4.99 -4.63
N LEU A 112 26.76 -5.77 -3.57
CA LEU A 112 25.72 -6.73 -3.24
C LEU A 112 24.82 -6.13 -2.18
N GLU A 113 23.52 -6.08 -2.44
CA GLU A 113 22.56 -5.67 -1.42
C GLU A 113 22.27 -6.85 -0.48
N ILE A 114 22.61 -6.69 0.79
CA ILE A 114 22.38 -7.68 1.84
C ILE A 114 21.32 -7.14 2.80
N ARG A 115 20.34 -7.99 3.10
CA ARG A 115 19.37 -7.78 4.18
C ARG A 115 19.82 -8.55 5.42
N TYR A 116 19.77 -7.89 6.56
CA TYR A 116 19.87 -8.51 7.88
C TYR A 116 18.53 -8.45 8.57
N ARG A 117 18.14 -9.53 9.22
CA ARG A 117 17.03 -9.56 10.18
C ARG A 117 17.51 -10.24 11.45
N PHE A 118 17.22 -9.63 12.60
CA PHE A 118 17.66 -10.12 13.90
C PHE A 118 17.31 -11.60 14.15
N ASN A 119 16.14 -12.06 13.68
CA ASN A 119 15.67 -13.43 13.86
C ASN A 119 16.03 -14.40 12.71
N GLU A 120 16.37 -13.91 11.52
CA GLU A 120 16.58 -14.75 10.31
C GLU A 120 18.03 -14.74 9.82
N GLY A 121 18.85 -13.78 10.28
CA GLY A 121 20.23 -13.62 9.86
C GLY A 121 20.37 -12.82 8.56
N LEU A 122 21.36 -13.18 7.75
CA LEU A 122 21.74 -12.45 6.53
C LEU A 122 21.21 -13.15 5.27
N SER A 123 20.62 -12.39 4.36
CA SER A 123 20.19 -12.85 3.04
C SER A 123 20.52 -11.81 1.97
N VAL A 124 20.62 -12.23 0.71
CA VAL A 124 20.64 -11.27 -0.40
C VAL A 124 19.28 -10.58 -0.46
N ALA A 125 19.28 -9.26 -0.65
CA ALA A 125 18.06 -8.46 -0.64
C ALA A 125 17.31 -8.52 -1.99
N ASP A 126 18.05 -8.65 -3.09
CA ASP A 126 17.51 -8.81 -4.43
C ASP A 126 17.31 -10.30 -4.75
N PRO A 127 16.07 -10.78 -4.98
CA PRO A 127 15.80 -12.19 -5.27
C PRO A 127 16.36 -12.66 -6.63
N VAL A 128 16.70 -11.73 -7.53
CA VAL A 128 17.29 -12.03 -8.83
C VAL A 128 18.81 -12.19 -8.74
N ASP A 129 19.44 -11.57 -7.72
CA ASP A 129 20.86 -11.69 -7.51
C ASP A 129 21.20 -13.01 -6.82
N THR A 130 21.79 -13.93 -7.60
CA THR A 130 22.11 -15.30 -7.14
C THR A 130 23.50 -15.41 -6.51
N ARG A 131 24.23 -14.29 -6.35
CA ARG A 131 25.58 -14.31 -5.76
C ARG A 131 25.51 -14.72 -4.29
N THR A 132 26.48 -15.51 -3.86
CA THR A 132 26.61 -15.88 -2.44
C THR A 132 27.24 -14.72 -1.65
N ILE A 133 26.78 -14.52 -0.42
CA ILE A 133 27.40 -13.57 0.51
C ILE A 133 28.79 -14.09 0.91
N THR A 134 29.83 -13.38 0.50
CA THR A 134 31.23 -13.69 0.85
C THR A 134 31.52 -13.44 2.33
N ASP A 135 32.57 -14.04 2.86
CA ASP A 135 32.97 -13.86 4.26
C ASP A 135 33.39 -12.41 4.54
N GLU A 136 34.04 -11.74 3.58
CA GLU A 136 34.42 -10.33 3.67
C GLU A 136 33.18 -9.43 3.73
N ALA A 137 32.17 -9.70 2.89
CA ALA A 137 30.91 -8.97 2.90
C ALA A 137 30.14 -9.20 4.21
N ARG A 138 30.11 -10.43 4.70
CA ARG A 138 29.52 -10.80 5.99
C ARG A 138 30.20 -10.07 7.14
N ALA A 139 31.52 -10.07 7.19
CA ALA A 139 32.28 -9.40 8.23
C ALA A 139 32.03 -7.89 8.24
N ALA A 140 32.04 -7.25 7.05
CA ALA A 140 31.75 -5.83 6.93
C ALA A 140 30.31 -5.49 7.35
N MET A 141 29.34 -6.32 6.95
CA MET A 141 27.93 -6.16 7.36
C MET A 141 27.77 -6.26 8.88
N MET A 142 28.38 -7.26 9.51
CA MET A 142 28.30 -7.43 10.97
C MET A 142 29.00 -6.31 11.73
N ALA A 143 30.16 -5.84 11.25
CA ALA A 143 30.85 -4.69 11.83
C ALA A 143 29.98 -3.41 11.75
N TRP A 144 29.32 -3.20 10.61
CA TRP A 144 28.39 -2.09 10.42
C TRP A 144 27.19 -2.20 11.37
N ILE A 145 26.60 -3.39 11.52
CA ILE A 145 25.49 -3.63 12.45
C ILE A 145 25.92 -3.35 13.90
N GLU A 146 27.11 -3.79 14.30
CA GLU A 146 27.61 -3.58 15.65
C GLU A 146 27.82 -2.09 15.95
N GLU A 147 28.36 -1.35 14.99
CA GLU A 147 28.46 0.11 15.08
C GLU A 147 27.07 0.74 15.28
N ARG A 148 26.06 0.32 14.52
CA ARG A 148 24.68 0.85 14.67
C ARG A 148 23.99 0.40 15.96
N ASN A 149 24.28 -0.80 16.46
CA ASN A 149 23.82 -1.23 17.78
C ASN A 149 24.31 -0.28 18.87
N SER A 150 25.57 0.17 18.79
CA SER A 150 26.12 1.13 19.76
C SER A 150 25.35 2.46 19.77
N TRP A 151 24.78 2.87 18.64
CA TRP A 151 24.02 4.13 18.52
C TRP A 151 22.65 4.05 19.21
N VAL A 152 22.02 2.86 19.20
CA VAL A 152 20.66 2.67 19.72
C VAL A 152 20.62 1.98 21.08
N ALA A 153 21.76 1.50 21.58
CA ALA A 153 21.89 0.82 22.87
C ALA A 153 21.37 1.65 24.05
N SER A 154 21.59 2.97 24.04
CA SER A 154 21.12 3.89 25.10
C SER A 154 19.59 3.90 25.27
N ARG A 155 18.84 3.48 24.24
CA ARG A 155 17.38 3.41 24.23
C ARG A 155 16.86 1.99 24.52
N GLY A 156 17.74 1.06 24.88
CA GLY A 156 17.37 -0.35 25.07
C GLY A 156 16.99 -1.06 23.76
N ASN A 157 17.46 -0.55 22.62
CA ASN A 157 17.16 -1.09 21.31
C ASN A 157 18.38 -1.80 20.70
N VAL A 158 18.12 -2.63 19.70
CA VAL A 158 19.11 -3.26 18.80
C VAL A 158 18.65 -3.09 17.35
N VAL A 159 19.54 -3.31 16.39
CA VAL A 159 19.19 -3.40 14.97
C VAL A 159 18.29 -4.62 14.76
N GLY A 160 17.03 -4.38 14.38
CA GLY A 160 16.07 -5.44 14.07
C GLY A 160 16.11 -5.86 12.62
N GLU A 161 16.19 -4.89 11.72
CA GLU A 161 16.38 -5.11 10.28
C GLU A 161 17.41 -4.12 9.74
N ALA A 162 18.25 -4.53 8.79
CA ALA A 162 19.11 -3.64 8.03
C ALA A 162 19.15 -4.04 6.56
N LYS A 163 19.31 -3.05 5.68
CA LYS A 163 19.60 -3.25 4.26
C LYS A 163 20.87 -2.48 3.93
N VAL A 164 21.89 -3.18 3.44
CA VAL A 164 23.23 -2.62 3.22
C VAL A 164 23.76 -3.04 1.86
N SER A 165 24.32 -2.10 1.13
CA SER A 165 25.07 -2.28 -0.11
C SER A 165 26.55 -2.49 0.23
N VAL A 166 27.10 -3.66 -0.10
CA VAL A 166 28.47 -4.05 0.28
C VAL A 166 29.24 -4.65 -0.90
N TYR A 167 30.50 -4.27 -1.08
CA TYR A 167 31.36 -4.84 -2.12
C TYR A 167 31.81 -6.26 -1.75
N PRO A 168 31.39 -7.31 -2.49
CA PRO A 168 31.68 -8.69 -2.13
C PRO A 168 33.11 -9.12 -2.46
N GLY A 169 33.76 -8.43 -3.41
CA GLY A 169 35.10 -8.75 -3.93
C GLY A 169 36.13 -7.64 -3.69
N PRO A 170 37.14 -7.51 -4.57
CA PRO A 170 38.10 -6.41 -4.53
C PRO A 170 37.40 -5.04 -4.57
N LEU A 171 37.89 -4.10 -3.77
CA LEU A 171 37.37 -2.74 -3.78
C LEU A 171 37.84 -2.01 -5.04
N PRO A 172 36.97 -1.22 -5.71
CA PRO A 172 37.40 -0.31 -6.76
C PRO A 172 38.44 0.71 -6.23
N ASP A 173 39.33 1.19 -7.10
CA ASP A 173 40.48 2.06 -6.71
C ASP A 173 40.14 3.31 -5.89
N ARG A 174 38.90 3.80 -5.97
CA ARG A 174 38.43 5.01 -5.27
C ARG A 174 37.58 4.71 -4.03
N VAL A 175 37.35 3.44 -3.71
CA VAL A 175 36.50 2.99 -2.62
C VAL A 175 37.38 2.49 -1.48
N THR A 176 37.29 3.16 -0.34
CA THR A 176 38.06 2.81 0.87
C THR A 176 37.28 1.94 1.84
N GLU A 177 35.96 2.00 1.80
CA GLU A 177 35.06 1.23 2.68
C GLU A 177 34.31 0.17 1.88
N ARG A 178 34.17 -1.02 2.48
CA ARG A 178 33.46 -2.12 1.83
C ARG A 178 31.94 -1.91 1.83
N VAL A 179 31.42 -1.21 2.82
CA VAL A 179 30.02 -0.79 2.88
C VAL A 179 29.89 0.54 2.16
N ASP A 180 29.02 0.58 1.16
CA ASP A 180 28.76 1.79 0.37
C ASP A 180 27.62 2.61 0.99
N VAL A 181 26.46 1.97 1.20
CA VAL A 181 25.27 2.60 1.77
C VAL A 181 24.54 1.59 2.67
N GLY A 182 23.94 2.05 3.77
CA GLY A 182 23.14 1.20 4.64
C GLY A 182 22.01 1.93 5.36
N THR A 183 20.89 1.24 5.55
CA THR A 183 19.77 1.68 6.38
C THR A 183 19.41 0.61 7.41
N PHE A 184 18.84 1.00 8.55
CA PHE A 184 18.42 0.06 9.57
C PHE A 184 17.17 0.52 10.32
N ILE A 185 16.43 -0.45 10.85
CA ILE A 185 15.24 -0.27 11.68
C ILE A 185 15.59 -0.82 13.08
N PRO A 186 15.63 0.04 14.11
CA PRO A 186 15.84 -0.42 15.48
C PRO A 186 14.57 -1.06 16.04
N VAL A 187 14.75 -2.09 16.86
CA VAL A 187 13.69 -2.76 17.62
C VAL A 187 14.09 -2.85 19.09
N THR A 188 13.10 -2.99 19.97
CA THR A 188 13.37 -3.19 21.40
C THR A 188 14.13 -4.50 21.61
N ALA A 189 15.23 -4.42 22.36
CA ALA A 189 16.03 -5.60 22.66
C ALA A 189 15.20 -6.65 23.41
N PRO A 190 15.34 -7.95 23.10
CA PRO A 190 14.73 -8.98 23.94
C PRO A 190 15.23 -8.84 25.37
N LYS A 191 14.35 -9.05 26.35
CA LYS A 191 14.77 -9.07 27.77
C LYS A 191 15.89 -10.10 27.92
N LYS A 192 17.04 -9.67 28.45
CA LYS A 192 18.07 -10.62 28.89
C LYS A 192 17.47 -11.41 30.05
N ASP A 193 17.09 -12.66 29.80
CA ASP A 193 16.82 -13.60 30.88
C ASP A 193 18.13 -13.71 31.70
N SER A 194 18.04 -13.27 32.95
CA SER A 194 19.14 -13.24 33.92
C SER A 194 19.24 -14.58 34.63
#